data_AF-A0A285BFE1-F1
#
_entry.id   AF-A0A285BFE1-F1
#
_cell.length_a   1.000
_cell.length_b   1.000
_cell.length_c   1.000
_cell.angle_alpha   90.00
_cell.angle_beta   90.00
_cell.angle_gamma   90.00
#
_symmetry.space_group_name_H-M   'P 1'
#
loop_
_entity.id
_entity.type
_entity.pdbx_description
1 polymer ?
#
loop_
_entity_poly.entity_id
_entity_poly.type
_entity_poly.pdbx_seq_one_letter_code
_entity_poly.pdbx_strand_id
1 'polypeptide(L)'
;MYKLLKADLHLHTLYSDNIDKLDSDDYAKLGDKYGYDVLALTDHHYCLKNGNWDKLYKKIDDDKRIIKGYELTFLNGHMLVIGKENYDVGKTHEAIKEMYNSENIRILAHPDYNIWSWKRNMVPEINGIEVINDMVYWKQPGKYTGIKSYRKYLLMKQKVSPFANTDCHRKVDFGRVWTGIYVKDNENALDAIKRNRTFATTGRISLEFQSDDGYIMGDTILGNENKLYWTAKDAEEVMIYNGDMIIEKSHKNCGYITPTVNGPYWIVARKGCEMAMSSPIWVEGIETKSDEVFNLIRKNSFLCKLNKRLNCMLELLFEFQVHDNVWKDYYSWLKKFSLERLEIEDLAGKSYDIAYNETKRRLLTAIRVAKGFMIYIINHYIENKTLLTKLLSYIMPQHTFENIMD
;
A
#
# COMPACT_ATOMS: atom_id res chain seq x y z
N MET A 1 -0.57 16.48 -21.56
CA MET A 1 -1.83 16.54 -20.78
C MET A 1 -2.01 15.18 -20.11
N TYR A 2 -2.82 15.05 -19.05
CA TYR A 2 -3.14 13.74 -18.48
C TYR A 2 -4.52 13.28 -18.95
N LYS A 3 -4.63 12.01 -19.34
CA LYS A 3 -5.90 11.32 -19.60
C LYS A 3 -6.25 10.47 -18.38
N LEU A 4 -7.52 10.49 -17.97
CA LEU A 4 -8.03 9.60 -16.94
C LEU A 4 -8.50 8.28 -17.58
N LEU A 5 -8.01 7.16 -17.06
CA LEU A 5 -8.49 5.82 -17.35
C LEU A 5 -9.28 5.28 -16.17
N LYS A 6 -10.39 4.60 -16.44
CA LYS A 6 -11.17 3.86 -15.44
C LYS A 6 -10.74 2.41 -15.39
N ALA A 7 -10.34 1.93 -14.21
CA ALA A 7 -9.77 0.60 -14.03
C ALA A 7 -10.46 -0.25 -12.96
N ASP A 8 -10.49 -1.56 -13.18
CA ASP A 8 -10.75 -2.58 -12.15
C ASP A 8 -9.65 -3.63 -12.23
N LEU A 9 -8.85 -3.74 -11.17
CA LEU A 9 -7.63 -4.55 -11.18
C LEU A 9 -7.75 -5.82 -10.34
N HIS A 10 -8.95 -6.14 -9.84
CA HIS A 10 -9.19 -7.32 -9.02
C HIS A 10 -10.46 -8.04 -9.50
N LEU A 11 -10.29 -8.97 -10.44
CA LEU A 11 -11.40 -9.70 -11.06
C LEU A 11 -11.10 -11.20 -11.07
N HIS A 12 -12.11 -11.98 -10.70
CA HIS A 12 -12.05 -13.45 -10.71
C HIS A 12 -12.85 -14.01 -11.88
N THR A 13 -12.39 -15.11 -12.46
CA THR A 13 -12.95 -15.75 -13.66
C THR A 13 -13.41 -17.17 -13.37
N LEU A 14 -13.93 -17.85 -14.39
CA LEU A 14 -14.29 -19.27 -14.33
C LEU A 14 -13.12 -20.19 -13.96
N TYR A 15 -11.87 -19.72 -14.09
CA TYR A 15 -10.67 -20.47 -13.73
C TYR A 15 -10.30 -20.35 -12.24
N SER A 16 -10.99 -19.50 -11.46
CA SER A 16 -11.00 -19.57 -9.99
C SER A 16 -12.40 -19.89 -9.45
N ASP A 17 -12.99 -18.95 -8.75
CA ASP A 17 -14.14 -19.05 -7.86
C ASP A 17 -15.21 -18.01 -8.21
N ASN A 18 -15.13 -17.43 -9.41
CA ASN A 18 -16.26 -16.72 -9.98
C ASN A 18 -17.47 -17.65 -10.09
N ILE A 19 -18.58 -17.23 -9.49
CA ILE A 19 -19.82 -18.00 -9.36
C ILE A 19 -20.55 -18.05 -10.69
N ASP A 20 -20.53 -16.94 -11.44
CA ASP A 20 -21.21 -16.79 -12.72
C ASP A 20 -20.40 -17.34 -13.91
N LYS A 21 -19.20 -17.89 -13.64
CA LYS A 21 -18.30 -18.47 -14.63
C LYS A 21 -17.94 -17.52 -15.78
N LEU A 22 -17.74 -16.25 -15.46
CA LEU A 22 -17.30 -15.25 -16.42
C LEU A 22 -15.89 -15.57 -16.95
N ASP A 23 -15.68 -15.44 -18.26
CA ASP A 23 -14.36 -15.46 -18.87
C ASP A 23 -13.86 -14.05 -19.22
N SER A 24 -12.72 -13.97 -19.92
CA SER A 24 -12.14 -12.70 -20.37
C SER A 24 -13.03 -11.94 -21.35
N ASP A 25 -13.75 -12.63 -22.25
CA ASP A 25 -14.66 -12.02 -23.22
C ASP A 25 -15.87 -11.40 -22.51
N ASP A 26 -16.37 -12.06 -21.46
CA ASP A 26 -17.44 -11.53 -20.63
C ASP A 26 -17.02 -10.25 -19.90
N TYR A 27 -15.80 -10.22 -19.36
CA TYR A 27 -15.26 -9.02 -18.72
C TYR A 27 -14.99 -7.89 -19.71
N ALA A 28 -14.52 -8.19 -20.92
CA ALA A 28 -14.38 -7.18 -21.98
C ALA A 28 -15.72 -6.51 -22.31
N LYS A 29 -16.80 -7.30 -22.47
CA LYS A 29 -18.16 -6.79 -22.71
C LYS A 29 -18.70 -5.99 -21.52
N LEU A 30 -18.41 -6.42 -20.29
CA LEU A 30 -18.75 -5.66 -19.09
C LEU A 30 -17.97 -4.34 -19.05
N GLY A 31 -16.70 -4.37 -19.41
CA GLY A 31 -15.86 -3.19 -19.55
C GLY A 31 -16.47 -2.16 -20.50
N ASP A 32 -16.87 -2.60 -21.71
CA ASP A 32 -17.58 -1.74 -22.67
C ASP A 32 -18.86 -1.16 -22.10
N LYS A 33 -19.67 -2.01 -21.45
CA LYS A 33 -20.96 -1.60 -20.87
C LYS A 33 -20.83 -0.56 -19.76
N TYR A 34 -19.80 -0.67 -18.91
CA TYR A 34 -19.60 0.19 -17.74
C TYR A 34 -18.49 1.24 -17.92
N GLY A 35 -17.92 1.33 -19.12
CA GLY A 35 -16.90 2.31 -19.51
C GLY A 35 -15.55 2.10 -18.82
N TYR A 36 -15.10 0.86 -18.63
CA TYR A 36 -13.75 0.58 -18.13
C TYR A 36 -12.75 0.57 -19.28
N ASP A 37 -11.64 1.27 -19.08
CA ASP A 37 -10.52 1.33 -20.01
C ASP A 37 -9.47 0.25 -19.72
N VAL A 38 -9.38 -0.21 -18.47
CA VAL A 38 -8.36 -1.15 -18.01
C VAL A 38 -8.99 -2.18 -17.08
N LEU A 39 -8.70 -3.45 -17.31
CA LEU A 39 -9.13 -4.56 -16.47
C LEU A 39 -7.91 -5.39 -16.10
N ALA A 40 -7.84 -5.98 -14.91
CA ALA A 40 -6.89 -7.05 -14.63
C ALA A 40 -7.64 -8.30 -14.16
N LEU A 41 -7.34 -9.43 -14.77
CA LEU A 41 -7.84 -10.73 -14.32
C LEU A 41 -6.81 -11.27 -13.32
N THR A 42 -7.25 -11.53 -12.10
CA THR A 42 -6.35 -11.83 -10.98
C THR A 42 -6.86 -13.01 -10.19
N ASP A 43 -7.18 -14.10 -10.89
CA ASP A 43 -7.55 -15.37 -10.28
C ASP A 43 -6.55 -15.79 -9.21
N HIS A 44 -7.04 -16.53 -8.21
CA HIS A 44 -6.18 -17.09 -7.16
C HIS A 44 -5.06 -17.91 -7.79
N HIS A 45 -3.81 -17.57 -7.48
CA HIS A 45 -2.62 -18.21 -8.05
C HIS A 45 -2.69 -19.74 -7.99
N TYR A 46 -3.18 -20.33 -6.89
CA TYR A 46 -3.26 -21.79 -6.76
C TYR A 46 -4.23 -22.47 -7.73
N CYS A 47 -5.18 -21.73 -8.31
CA CYS A 47 -6.14 -22.20 -9.33
C CYS A 47 -5.58 -22.13 -10.77
N LEU A 48 -4.52 -21.35 -10.99
CA LEU A 48 -3.97 -21.08 -12.34
C LEU A 48 -2.96 -22.12 -12.84
N LYS A 49 -2.77 -23.19 -12.06
CA LYS A 49 -1.93 -24.36 -12.41
C LYS A 49 -2.50 -25.16 -13.58
N ASN A 50 -1.73 -26.13 -14.05
CA ASN A 50 -2.16 -27.13 -15.04
C ASN A 50 -2.67 -26.50 -16.37
N GLY A 51 -2.02 -25.41 -16.80
CA GLY A 51 -2.34 -24.71 -18.05
C GLY A 51 -3.57 -23.79 -17.96
N ASN A 52 -4.14 -23.55 -16.77
CA ASN A 52 -5.25 -22.62 -16.61
C ASN A 52 -4.84 -21.17 -16.88
N TRP A 53 -3.61 -20.76 -16.52
CA TRP A 53 -3.04 -19.48 -16.95
C TRP A 53 -3.11 -19.30 -18.47
N ASP A 54 -2.56 -20.26 -19.21
CA ASP A 54 -2.53 -20.18 -20.68
C ASP A 54 -3.94 -20.15 -21.25
N LYS A 55 -4.87 -20.94 -20.72
CA LYS A 55 -6.27 -20.94 -21.15
C LYS A 55 -6.97 -19.60 -20.89
N LEU A 56 -6.76 -19.01 -19.71
CA LEU A 56 -7.31 -17.72 -19.33
C LEU A 56 -6.86 -16.63 -20.30
N TYR A 57 -5.57 -16.61 -20.64
CA TYR A 57 -4.97 -15.56 -21.45
C TYR A 57 -4.89 -15.85 -22.96
N LYS A 58 -5.23 -17.06 -23.41
CA LYS A 58 -5.15 -17.44 -24.84
C LYS A 58 -5.92 -16.50 -25.78
N LYS A 59 -7.05 -15.96 -25.32
CA LYS A 59 -7.91 -15.06 -26.12
C LYS A 59 -7.61 -13.57 -25.88
N ILE A 60 -6.75 -13.25 -24.90
CA ILE A 60 -6.55 -11.87 -24.43
C ILE A 60 -5.58 -11.10 -25.31
N ASP A 61 -4.72 -11.78 -26.08
CA ASP A 61 -3.68 -11.10 -26.88
C ASP A 61 -4.26 -10.08 -27.90
N ASP A 62 -5.57 -10.15 -28.20
CA ASP A 62 -6.28 -9.18 -29.06
C ASP A 62 -6.87 -7.97 -28.29
N ASP A 63 -7.13 -8.07 -26.97
CA ASP A 63 -7.70 -6.99 -26.14
C ASP A 63 -6.66 -6.37 -25.21
N LYS A 64 -6.08 -5.26 -25.66
CA LYS A 64 -5.05 -4.49 -24.95
C LYS A 64 -5.50 -3.87 -23.61
N ARG A 65 -6.78 -3.97 -23.25
CA ARG A 65 -7.30 -3.45 -21.97
C ARG A 65 -7.06 -4.40 -20.81
N ILE A 66 -6.88 -5.69 -21.09
CA ILE A 66 -6.76 -6.71 -20.04
C ILE A 66 -5.29 -6.91 -19.67
N ILE A 67 -4.97 -6.56 -18.43
CA ILE A 67 -3.69 -6.80 -17.79
C ILE A 67 -3.69 -8.22 -17.22
N LYS A 68 -2.61 -8.94 -17.53
CA LYS A 68 -2.34 -10.27 -16.99
C LYS A 68 -1.82 -10.18 -15.54
N GLY A 69 -2.37 -11.00 -14.66
CA GLY A 69 -1.97 -11.06 -13.25
C GLY A 69 -2.61 -12.24 -12.51
N TYR A 70 -2.34 -12.29 -11.20
CA TYR A 70 -2.92 -13.26 -10.27
C TYR A 70 -3.02 -12.67 -8.87
N GLU A 71 -3.91 -13.24 -8.05
CA GLU A 71 -3.96 -12.95 -6.62
C GLU A 71 -3.16 -14.02 -5.84
N LEU A 72 -2.14 -13.55 -5.12
CA LEU A 72 -1.42 -14.31 -4.11
C LEU A 72 -2.31 -14.46 -2.87
N THR A 73 -2.92 -15.62 -2.74
CA THR A 73 -3.86 -15.97 -1.67
C THR A 73 -3.14 -16.74 -0.56
N PHE A 74 -2.92 -16.10 0.58
CA PHE A 74 -2.39 -16.75 1.77
C PHE A 74 -3.46 -16.88 2.85
N LEU A 75 -3.28 -17.82 3.77
CA LEU A 75 -4.11 -17.90 4.99
C LEU A 75 -4.16 -16.57 5.77
N ASN A 76 -3.13 -15.74 5.64
CA ASN A 76 -2.92 -14.51 6.41
C ASN A 76 -2.92 -13.23 5.55
N GLY A 77 -3.67 -13.22 4.45
CA GLY A 77 -3.87 -12.03 3.62
C GLY A 77 -3.61 -12.29 2.15
N HIS A 78 -4.09 -11.37 1.30
CA HIS A 78 -4.00 -11.50 -0.15
C HIS A 78 -3.25 -10.32 -0.78
N MET A 79 -2.65 -10.54 -1.95
CA MET A 79 -1.92 -9.53 -2.72
C MET A 79 -2.07 -9.77 -4.21
N LEU A 80 -2.42 -8.74 -4.97
CA LEU A 80 -2.42 -8.77 -6.42
C LEU A 80 -1.00 -8.58 -6.93
N VAL A 81 -0.65 -9.38 -7.93
CA VAL A 81 0.56 -9.21 -8.73
C VAL A 81 0.13 -9.10 -10.19
N ILE A 82 0.33 -7.94 -10.80
CA ILE A 82 -0.17 -7.61 -12.14
C ILE A 82 0.95 -7.18 -13.09
N GLY A 83 0.68 -7.23 -14.39
CA GLY A 83 1.67 -6.97 -15.44
C GLY A 83 2.59 -8.18 -15.68
N LYS A 84 2.08 -9.39 -15.51
CA LYS A 84 2.84 -10.64 -15.62
C LYS A 84 2.73 -11.24 -17.02
N GLU A 85 3.85 -11.50 -17.68
CA GLU A 85 3.82 -12.21 -18.97
C GLU A 85 3.61 -13.71 -18.80
N ASN A 86 4.20 -14.30 -17.76
CA ASN A 86 4.19 -15.73 -17.51
C ASN A 86 3.69 -16.03 -16.10
N TYR A 87 3.11 -17.22 -15.93
CA TYR A 87 2.80 -17.78 -14.62
C TYR A 87 4.04 -18.41 -14.00
N ASP A 88 4.36 -17.98 -12.79
CA ASP A 88 5.58 -18.37 -12.06
C ASP A 88 5.34 -18.70 -10.59
N VAL A 89 4.07 -18.94 -10.19
CA VAL A 89 3.69 -19.16 -8.78
C VAL A 89 2.81 -20.38 -8.56
N GLY A 90 3.40 -21.57 -8.48
CA GLY A 90 2.68 -22.80 -8.12
C GLY A 90 2.70 -23.14 -6.63
N LYS A 91 3.64 -22.63 -5.85
CA LYS A 91 3.86 -23.03 -4.44
C LYS A 91 3.95 -21.81 -3.53
N THR A 92 3.70 -22.02 -2.23
CA THR A 92 3.71 -20.95 -1.22
C THR A 92 5.03 -20.19 -1.17
N HIS A 93 6.18 -20.87 -1.32
CA HIS A 93 7.49 -20.20 -1.29
C HIS A 93 7.75 -19.35 -2.55
N GLU A 94 7.23 -19.76 -3.71
CA GLU A 94 7.26 -18.96 -4.95
C GLU A 94 6.37 -17.72 -4.76
N ALA A 95 5.20 -17.89 -4.15
CA ALA A 95 4.30 -16.77 -3.83
C ALA A 95 4.96 -15.75 -2.88
N ILE A 96 5.74 -16.23 -1.91
CA ILE A 96 6.52 -15.35 -1.02
C ILE A 96 7.59 -14.59 -1.80
N LYS A 97 8.29 -15.24 -2.74
CA LYS A 97 9.28 -14.55 -3.60
C LYS A 97 8.63 -13.45 -4.41
N GLU A 98 7.50 -13.74 -5.06
CA GLU A 98 6.78 -12.76 -5.87
C GLU A 98 6.20 -11.61 -5.03
N MET A 99 5.76 -11.89 -3.80
CA MET A 99 5.34 -10.88 -2.83
C MET A 99 6.47 -9.89 -2.52
N TYR A 100 7.74 -10.33 -2.51
CA TYR A 100 8.90 -9.47 -2.22
C TYR A 100 9.64 -8.96 -3.47
N ASN A 101 9.30 -9.42 -4.68
CA ASN A 101 9.90 -8.98 -5.93
C ASN A 101 9.43 -7.54 -6.30
N SER A 102 10.33 -6.57 -6.20
CA SER A 102 10.08 -5.14 -6.46
C SER A 102 9.89 -4.77 -7.94
N GLU A 103 10.23 -5.67 -8.86
CA GLU A 103 10.01 -5.45 -10.29
C GLU A 103 8.52 -5.60 -10.67
N ASN A 104 7.77 -6.33 -9.85
CA ASN A 104 6.35 -6.53 -10.03
C ASN A 104 5.53 -5.34 -9.52
N ILE A 105 4.37 -5.12 -10.14
CA ILE A 105 3.34 -4.28 -9.55
C ILE A 105 2.58 -5.09 -8.50
N ARG A 106 2.70 -4.67 -7.24
CA ARG A 106 2.16 -5.37 -6.08
C ARG A 106 1.14 -4.50 -5.36
N ILE A 107 -0.07 -5.02 -5.18
CA ILE A 107 -1.18 -4.32 -4.54
C ILE A 107 -1.71 -5.19 -3.39
N LEU A 108 -1.75 -4.67 -2.17
CA LEU A 108 -2.40 -5.39 -1.07
C LEU A 108 -3.91 -5.45 -1.30
N ALA A 109 -4.46 -6.65 -1.41
CA ALA A 109 -5.89 -6.88 -1.56
C ALA A 109 -6.60 -6.83 -0.20
N HIS A 110 -7.66 -6.03 -0.14
CA HIS A 110 -8.58 -5.84 1.01
C HIS A 110 -7.94 -6.08 2.41
N PRO A 111 -6.83 -5.38 2.77
CA PRO A 111 -5.96 -5.79 3.88
C PRO A 111 -6.60 -5.67 5.26
N ASP A 112 -7.64 -4.86 5.39
CA ASP A 112 -8.33 -4.59 6.66
C ASP A 112 -9.67 -5.37 6.77
N TYR A 113 -9.94 -6.34 5.89
CA TYR A 113 -11.12 -7.21 5.96
C TYR A 113 -10.95 -8.32 7.01
N ASN A 114 -11.91 -8.51 7.92
CA ASN A 114 -11.73 -9.37 9.11
C ASN A 114 -11.21 -10.81 8.84
N ILE A 115 -11.87 -11.58 7.98
CA ILE A 115 -11.58 -13.01 7.77
C ILE A 115 -10.28 -13.18 6.96
N TRP A 116 -10.09 -12.35 5.93
CA TRP A 116 -8.96 -12.40 4.99
C TRP A 116 -7.96 -11.25 5.18
N SER A 117 -7.90 -10.69 6.38
CA SER A 117 -7.06 -9.51 6.66
C SER A 117 -5.60 -9.84 6.44
N TRP A 118 -4.86 -8.81 6.02
CA TRP A 118 -3.41 -8.85 5.98
C TRP A 118 -2.85 -8.92 7.40
N LYS A 119 -2.67 -10.15 7.88
CA LYS A 119 -2.08 -10.46 9.19
C LYS A 119 -0.57 -10.65 9.10
N ARG A 120 -0.03 -10.65 7.88
CA ARG A 120 1.41 -10.64 7.62
C ARG A 120 2.03 -9.29 7.97
N ASN A 121 3.36 -9.25 8.00
CA ASN A 121 4.09 -8.00 8.17
C ASN A 121 3.89 -7.06 6.99
N MET A 122 4.22 -5.79 7.18
CA MET A 122 4.27 -4.85 6.06
C MET A 122 5.33 -5.29 5.07
N VAL A 123 5.00 -5.25 3.78
CA VAL A 123 5.92 -5.57 2.70
C VAL A 123 6.53 -4.26 2.21
N PRO A 124 7.86 -4.12 2.12
CA PRO A 124 8.48 -2.92 1.58
C PRO A 124 8.19 -2.74 0.09
N GLU A 125 8.08 -1.48 -0.33
CA GLU A 125 8.13 -1.07 -1.75
C GLU A 125 6.99 -1.67 -2.61
N ILE A 126 5.83 -1.90 -2.02
CA ILE A 126 4.61 -2.21 -2.79
C ILE A 126 4.11 -0.97 -3.53
N ASN A 127 3.29 -1.17 -4.56
CA ASN A 127 2.76 -0.07 -5.37
C ASN A 127 1.39 0.39 -4.88
N GLY A 128 0.63 -0.49 -4.23
CA GLY A 128 -0.77 -0.23 -3.99
C GLY A 128 -1.37 -0.89 -2.78
N ILE A 129 -2.48 -0.31 -2.33
CA ILE A 129 -3.35 -0.88 -1.31
C ILE A 129 -4.80 -0.68 -1.74
N GLU A 130 -5.58 -1.76 -1.74
CA GLU A 130 -7.02 -1.68 -1.88
C GLU A 130 -7.63 -1.01 -0.65
N VAL A 131 -7.96 0.26 -0.80
CA VAL A 131 -8.60 1.04 0.25
C VAL A 131 -10.12 0.91 0.20
N ILE A 132 -10.65 0.58 -0.97
CA ILE A 132 -12.06 0.28 -1.23
C ILE A 132 -12.09 -1.07 -1.96
N ASN A 133 -12.88 -2.01 -1.46
CA ASN A 133 -13.11 -3.30 -2.10
C ASN A 133 -14.62 -3.57 -2.05
N ASP A 134 -15.28 -3.76 -3.19
CA ASP A 134 -16.76 -3.79 -3.26
C ASP A 134 -17.36 -4.91 -2.39
N MET A 135 -16.75 -6.10 -2.45
CA MET A 135 -17.18 -7.29 -1.71
C MET A 135 -17.25 -7.06 -0.19
N VAL A 136 -16.52 -6.07 0.29
CA VAL A 136 -16.34 -5.75 1.71
C VAL A 136 -17.00 -4.41 2.09
N TYR A 137 -16.90 -3.41 1.21
CA TYR A 137 -17.29 -2.03 1.49
C TYR A 137 -18.78 -1.90 1.82
N TRP A 138 -19.65 -2.46 0.99
CA TRP A 138 -21.11 -2.32 1.16
C TRP A 138 -21.68 -3.18 2.28
N LYS A 139 -20.93 -4.18 2.75
CA LYS A 139 -21.34 -4.97 3.92
C LYS A 139 -21.26 -4.14 5.20
N GLN A 140 -20.21 -3.31 5.35
CA GLN A 140 -20.01 -2.42 6.51
C GLN A 140 -19.25 -1.14 6.08
N PRO A 141 -19.94 -0.15 5.49
CA PRO A 141 -19.31 1.07 4.99
C PRO A 141 -18.44 1.75 6.05
N GLY A 142 -17.22 2.11 5.68
CA GLY A 142 -16.24 2.78 6.55
C GLY A 142 -15.52 1.88 7.57
N LYS A 143 -16.01 0.68 7.87
CA LYS A 143 -15.37 -0.21 8.87
C LYS A 143 -14.25 -1.06 8.28
N TYR A 144 -14.44 -1.59 7.07
CA TYR A 144 -13.48 -2.46 6.41
C TYR A 144 -12.91 -1.78 5.16
N THR A 145 -12.32 -0.60 5.39
CA THR A 145 -11.56 0.11 4.36
C THR A 145 -10.08 -0.13 4.60
N GLY A 146 -9.28 -0.26 3.53
CA GLY A 146 -7.82 -0.35 3.62
C GLY A 146 -7.14 0.94 4.08
N ILE A 147 -7.90 1.97 4.52
CA ILE A 147 -7.40 3.29 4.94
C ILE A 147 -6.40 3.16 6.08
N LYS A 148 -6.64 2.24 7.03
CA LYS A 148 -5.74 2.04 8.17
C LYS A 148 -4.38 1.54 7.68
N SER A 149 -4.38 0.56 6.78
CA SER A 149 -3.17 0.06 6.13
C SER A 149 -2.50 1.18 5.32
N TYR A 150 -3.24 1.89 4.48
CA TYR A 150 -2.74 3.01 3.68
C TYR A 150 -2.02 4.08 4.50
N ARG A 151 -2.66 4.59 5.56
CA ARG A 151 -2.03 5.55 6.50
C ARG A 151 -0.75 5.02 7.11
N LYS A 152 -0.70 3.74 7.46
CA LYS A 152 0.48 3.10 8.03
C LYS A 152 1.63 3.02 7.03
N TYR A 153 1.35 2.72 5.76
CA TYR A 153 2.35 2.72 4.70
C TYR A 153 2.90 4.12 4.41
N LEU A 154 2.04 5.13 4.34
CA LEU A 154 2.45 6.53 4.18
C LEU A 154 3.26 7.06 5.39
N LEU A 155 2.86 6.69 6.61
CA LEU A 155 3.66 6.97 7.82
C LEU A 155 5.07 6.40 7.70
N MET A 156 5.18 5.18 7.15
CA MET A 156 6.46 4.50 6.88
C MET A 156 7.10 4.93 5.56
N LYS A 157 6.74 6.11 5.03
CA LYS A 157 7.33 6.72 3.83
C LYS A 157 7.35 5.83 2.59
N GLN A 158 6.40 4.90 2.48
CA GLN A 158 6.27 4.12 1.25
C GLN A 158 5.40 4.88 0.25
N LYS A 159 5.89 5.00 -0.99
CA LYS A 159 5.15 5.56 -2.12
C LYS A 159 4.12 4.53 -2.59
N VAL A 160 2.98 4.48 -1.90
CA VAL A 160 1.87 3.58 -2.20
C VAL A 160 0.67 4.37 -2.71
N SER A 161 -0.11 3.73 -3.57
CA SER A 161 -1.34 4.27 -4.12
C SER A 161 -2.59 3.61 -3.53
N PRO A 162 -3.72 4.34 -3.46
CA PRO A 162 -5.00 3.75 -3.12
C PRO A 162 -5.64 3.13 -4.36
N PHE A 163 -6.20 1.93 -4.18
CA PHE A 163 -6.97 1.20 -5.19
C PHE A 163 -8.40 0.97 -4.72
N ALA A 164 -9.32 0.98 -5.69
CA ALA A 164 -10.70 0.59 -5.56
C ALA A 164 -11.02 -0.48 -6.62
N ASN A 165 -11.26 -1.71 -6.19
CA ASN A 165 -11.54 -2.82 -7.10
C ASN A 165 -12.77 -3.60 -6.62
N THR A 166 -13.44 -4.27 -7.55
CA THR A 166 -14.68 -4.97 -7.21
C THR A 166 -14.45 -6.29 -6.51
N ASP A 167 -13.31 -6.95 -6.77
CA ASP A 167 -13.08 -8.32 -6.31
C ASP A 167 -14.24 -9.23 -6.78
N CYS A 168 -14.49 -9.13 -8.09
CA CYS A 168 -15.73 -9.56 -8.71
C CYS A 168 -15.81 -11.09 -8.80
N HIS A 169 -16.64 -11.67 -7.93
CA HIS A 169 -17.02 -13.08 -7.97
C HIS A 169 -18.38 -13.32 -8.64
N ARG A 170 -19.15 -12.25 -8.89
CA ARG A 170 -20.47 -12.28 -9.52
C ARG A 170 -20.64 -11.07 -10.42
N LYS A 171 -21.24 -11.26 -11.60
CA LYS A 171 -21.54 -10.22 -12.59
C LYS A 171 -22.27 -9.01 -12.01
N VAL A 172 -23.13 -9.23 -11.01
CA VAL A 172 -23.91 -8.16 -10.36
C VAL A 172 -23.06 -7.20 -9.52
N ASP A 173 -21.86 -7.61 -9.12
CA ASP A 173 -20.95 -6.81 -8.29
C ASP A 173 -20.00 -5.93 -9.13
N PHE A 174 -19.84 -6.24 -10.42
CA PHE A 174 -19.02 -5.45 -11.35
C PHE A 174 -19.56 -4.02 -11.54
N GLY A 175 -18.67 -3.04 -11.64
CA GLY A 175 -19.02 -1.67 -12.00
C GLY A 175 -19.30 -0.71 -10.84
N ARG A 176 -19.32 -1.20 -9.60
CA ARG A 176 -19.70 -0.40 -8.42
C ARG A 176 -18.59 0.46 -7.85
N VAL A 177 -17.33 0.02 -7.97
CA VAL A 177 -16.15 0.77 -7.53
C VAL A 177 -15.10 0.72 -8.64
N TRP A 178 -14.17 1.67 -8.66
CA TRP A 178 -13.11 1.68 -9.67
C TRP A 178 -11.92 2.53 -9.26
N THR A 179 -10.76 2.20 -9.82
CA THR A 179 -9.52 2.96 -9.67
C THR A 179 -9.37 3.89 -10.87
N GLY A 180 -9.22 5.19 -10.61
CA GLY A 180 -8.82 6.14 -11.64
C GLY A 180 -7.32 6.16 -11.82
N ILE A 181 -6.85 6.10 -13.05
CA ILE A 181 -5.41 6.12 -13.40
C ILE A 181 -5.15 7.31 -14.34
N TYR A 182 -4.26 8.22 -13.95
CA TYR A 182 -3.85 9.34 -14.78
C TYR A 182 -2.63 8.97 -15.62
N VAL A 183 -2.80 8.90 -16.94
CA VAL A 183 -1.75 8.57 -17.91
C VAL A 183 -1.35 9.78 -18.75
N LYS A 184 -0.07 9.90 -19.09
CA LYS A 184 0.41 10.82 -20.15
C LYS A 184 0.22 10.20 -21.53
N ASP A 185 0.27 11.01 -22.58
CA ASP A 185 0.03 10.59 -23.98
C ASP A 185 0.91 9.41 -24.46
N ASN A 186 2.13 9.26 -23.91
CA ASN A 186 3.08 8.19 -24.26
C ASN A 186 3.26 7.15 -23.13
N GLU A 187 2.34 7.11 -22.17
CA GLU A 187 2.41 6.26 -20.97
C GLU A 187 1.28 5.24 -20.99
N ASN A 188 1.57 3.98 -20.67
CA ASN A 188 0.53 2.96 -20.48
C ASN A 188 0.03 2.96 -19.01
N ALA A 189 -1.03 2.21 -18.74
CA ALA A 189 -1.61 2.14 -17.40
C ALA A 189 -0.65 1.58 -16.33
N LEU A 190 0.19 0.59 -16.69
CA LEU A 190 1.17 -0.02 -15.77
C LEU A 190 2.25 0.98 -15.38
N ASP A 191 2.73 1.78 -16.32
CA ASP A 191 3.71 2.85 -16.07
C ASP A 191 3.15 3.89 -15.10
N ALA A 192 1.89 4.33 -15.31
CA ALA A 192 1.23 5.27 -14.41
C ALA A 192 0.99 4.69 -13.01
N ILE A 193 0.64 3.40 -12.90
CA ILE A 193 0.53 2.68 -11.63
C ILE A 193 1.88 2.64 -10.91
N LYS A 194 2.99 2.33 -11.61
CA LYS A 194 4.34 2.35 -11.03
C LYS A 194 4.73 3.75 -10.53
N ARG A 195 4.22 4.80 -11.17
CA ARG A 195 4.38 6.20 -10.73
C ARG A 195 3.36 6.67 -9.69
N ASN A 196 2.52 5.77 -9.19
CA ASN A 196 1.51 6.05 -8.18
C ASN A 196 0.45 7.09 -8.58
N ARG A 197 0.13 7.23 -9.88
CA ARG A 197 -0.80 8.25 -10.39
C ARG A 197 -2.26 7.75 -10.38
N THR A 198 -2.76 7.40 -9.21
CA THR A 198 -4.11 6.83 -9.08
C THR A 198 -4.96 7.49 -7.99
N PHE A 199 -6.26 7.29 -8.10
CA PHE A 199 -7.18 7.47 -6.98
C PHE A 199 -8.17 6.31 -6.92
N ALA A 200 -8.68 6.02 -5.72
CA ALA A 200 -9.72 5.02 -5.48
C ALA A 200 -11.08 5.72 -5.35
N THR A 201 -12.16 5.17 -5.90
CA THR A 201 -13.51 5.73 -5.71
C THR A 201 -14.62 4.66 -5.67
N THR A 202 -15.68 4.95 -4.91
CA THR A 202 -16.94 4.18 -4.91
C THR A 202 -17.85 4.49 -6.11
N GLY A 203 -17.37 5.24 -7.10
CA GLY A 203 -18.06 5.41 -8.37
C GLY A 203 -18.40 6.86 -8.71
N ARG A 204 -18.99 7.59 -7.75
CA ARG A 204 -19.60 8.91 -8.02
C ARG A 204 -18.65 10.09 -7.90
N ILE A 205 -17.64 9.98 -7.04
CA ILE A 205 -16.71 11.08 -6.79
C ILE A 205 -15.50 10.91 -7.71
N SER A 206 -15.29 11.88 -8.60
CA SER A 206 -14.05 12.02 -9.38
C SER A 206 -13.11 12.97 -8.65
N LEU A 207 -11.81 12.70 -8.71
CA LEU A 207 -10.84 13.36 -7.86
C LEU A 207 -9.57 13.75 -8.61
N GLU A 208 -9.26 15.04 -8.61
CA GLU A 208 -8.02 15.62 -9.08
C GLU A 208 -7.25 16.21 -7.89
N PHE A 209 -5.94 16.01 -7.87
CA PHE A 209 -5.05 16.59 -6.88
C PHE A 209 -3.71 16.90 -7.55
N GLN A 210 -3.35 18.18 -7.59
CA GLN A 210 -2.26 18.69 -8.41
C GLN A 210 -1.58 19.91 -7.81
N SER A 211 -0.36 20.23 -8.24
CA SER A 211 0.30 21.50 -7.94
C SER A 211 -0.02 22.57 -9.00
N ASP A 212 0.30 23.82 -8.70
CA ASP A 212 0.42 24.94 -9.67
C ASP A 212 1.36 24.61 -10.83
N ASP A 213 2.51 23.98 -10.56
CA ASP A 213 3.48 23.56 -11.58
C ASP A 213 3.01 22.34 -12.44
N GLY A 214 1.78 21.87 -12.26
CA GLY A 214 1.21 20.78 -13.07
C GLY A 214 1.67 19.37 -12.70
N TYR A 215 2.34 19.20 -11.55
CA TYR A 215 2.54 17.89 -10.95
C TYR A 215 1.22 17.37 -10.40
N ILE A 216 1.03 16.05 -10.40
CA ILE A 216 -0.22 15.43 -9.92
C ILE A 216 0.06 14.43 -8.80
N MET A 217 -1.00 13.92 -8.18
CA MET A 217 -0.93 12.77 -7.26
C MET A 217 0.00 11.67 -7.78
N GLY A 218 0.88 11.16 -6.93
CA GLY A 218 1.95 10.22 -7.27
C GLY A 218 3.32 10.88 -7.49
N ASP A 219 3.36 12.14 -7.93
CA ASP A 219 4.61 12.86 -8.17
C ASP A 219 5.26 13.39 -6.87
N THR A 220 6.52 13.81 -6.97
CA THR A 220 7.28 14.51 -5.93
C THR A 220 7.53 15.96 -6.37
N ILE A 221 7.33 16.92 -5.47
CA ILE A 221 7.56 18.35 -5.69
C ILE A 221 8.48 18.95 -4.63
N LEU A 222 9.08 20.09 -4.95
CA LEU A 222 9.75 20.94 -3.98
C LEU A 222 8.70 21.87 -3.32
N GLY A 223 8.74 21.99 -1.99
CA GLY A 223 7.68 22.60 -1.20
C GLY A 223 7.76 24.10 -1.04
N ASN A 224 8.76 24.78 -1.60
CA ASN A 224 8.89 26.22 -1.47
C ASN A 224 7.92 26.90 -2.46
N GLU A 225 6.82 27.42 -1.92
CA GLU A 225 5.77 28.25 -2.56
C GLU A 225 4.68 27.53 -3.37
N ASN A 226 4.86 26.25 -3.71
CA ASN A 226 3.88 25.51 -4.50
C ASN A 226 2.55 25.27 -3.76
N LYS A 227 1.43 25.61 -4.40
CA LYS A 227 0.09 25.31 -3.89
C LYS A 227 -0.38 23.95 -4.40
N LEU A 228 -1.00 23.16 -3.52
CA LEU A 228 -1.69 21.94 -3.91
C LEU A 228 -3.18 22.20 -4.04
N TYR A 229 -3.71 22.05 -5.24
CA TYR A 229 -5.12 22.22 -5.58
C TYR A 229 -5.82 20.88 -5.61
N TRP A 230 -7.08 20.85 -5.18
CA TRP A 230 -7.95 19.69 -5.36
C TRP A 230 -9.26 20.07 -6.03
N THR A 231 -9.79 19.10 -6.77
CA THR A 231 -11.17 19.06 -7.24
C THR A 231 -11.73 17.67 -6.93
N ALA A 232 -12.78 17.60 -6.14
CA ALA A 232 -13.48 16.38 -5.77
C ALA A 232 -14.96 16.53 -6.17
N LYS A 233 -15.25 16.30 -7.44
CA LYS A 233 -16.60 16.52 -8.00
C LYS A 233 -17.62 15.69 -7.23
N ASP A 234 -18.76 16.30 -6.92
CA ASP A 234 -19.86 15.70 -6.15
C ASP A 234 -19.54 15.40 -4.67
N ALA A 235 -18.39 15.80 -4.12
CA ALA A 235 -18.09 15.68 -2.69
C ALA A 235 -18.76 16.79 -1.86
N GLU A 236 -19.15 16.46 -0.63
CA GLU A 236 -19.67 17.37 0.40
C GLU A 236 -18.62 17.69 1.47
N GLU A 237 -17.63 16.81 1.62
CA GLU A 237 -16.51 16.97 2.54
C GLU A 237 -15.22 16.49 1.87
N VAL A 238 -14.14 17.26 2.05
CA VAL A 238 -12.77 16.88 1.69
C VAL A 238 -11.90 17.00 2.94
N MET A 239 -11.26 15.90 3.33
CA MET A 239 -10.25 15.85 4.38
C MET A 239 -8.88 15.80 3.74
N ILE A 240 -7.98 16.70 4.15
CA ILE A 240 -6.61 16.76 3.65
C ILE A 240 -5.68 16.21 4.73
N TYR A 241 -4.76 15.36 4.32
CA TYR A 241 -3.82 14.67 5.17
C TYR A 241 -2.38 15.04 4.83
N ASN A 242 -1.50 15.01 5.83
CA ASN A 242 -0.05 14.86 5.67
C ASN A 242 0.40 13.62 6.46
N GLY A 243 1.02 12.66 5.78
CA GLY A 243 1.35 11.37 6.40
C GLY A 243 0.08 10.64 6.85
N ASP A 244 -0.01 10.37 8.15
CA ASP A 244 -1.18 9.76 8.77
C ASP A 244 -2.08 10.75 9.52
N MET A 245 -1.82 12.07 9.44
CA MET A 245 -2.55 13.10 10.18
C MET A 245 -3.45 13.92 9.27
N ILE A 246 -4.66 14.24 9.75
CA ILE A 246 -5.54 15.23 9.11
C ILE A 246 -4.98 16.61 9.43
N ILE A 247 -4.76 17.43 8.41
CA ILE A 247 -4.29 18.82 8.57
C ILE A 247 -5.40 19.83 8.30
N GLU A 248 -6.38 19.49 7.47
CA GLU A 248 -7.49 20.38 7.14
C GLU A 248 -8.75 19.57 6.78
N LYS A 249 -9.91 20.19 7.03
CA LYS A 249 -11.21 19.72 6.56
C LYS A 249 -11.92 20.86 5.85
N SER A 250 -12.48 20.57 4.68
CA SER A 250 -13.22 21.53 3.87
C SER A 250 -14.58 20.98 3.49
N HIS A 251 -15.60 21.84 3.50
CA HIS A 251 -16.94 21.55 2.98
C HIS A 251 -17.11 22.00 1.52
N LYS A 252 -16.00 22.34 0.85
CA LYS A 252 -15.98 22.68 -0.57
C LYS A 252 -15.48 21.49 -1.38
N ASN A 253 -16.05 21.31 -2.56
CA ASN A 253 -15.63 20.30 -3.52
C ASN A 253 -14.34 20.69 -4.28
N CYS A 254 -13.83 21.91 -4.12
CA CYS A 254 -12.54 22.34 -4.63
C CYS A 254 -11.84 23.31 -3.67
N GLY A 255 -10.53 23.41 -3.78
CA GLY A 255 -9.74 24.35 -2.98
C GLY A 255 -8.24 24.19 -3.20
N TYR A 256 -7.46 24.81 -2.33
CA TYR A 256 -6.01 24.65 -2.31
C TYR A 256 -5.45 24.73 -0.88
N ILE A 257 -4.29 24.12 -0.68
CA ILE A 257 -3.45 24.29 0.50
C ILE A 257 -2.03 24.70 0.09
N THR A 258 -1.32 25.36 0.99
CA THR A 258 0.13 25.53 0.86
C THR A 258 0.80 24.53 1.80
N PRO A 259 1.60 23.58 1.29
CA PRO A 259 2.40 22.69 2.12
C PRO A 259 3.31 23.48 3.06
N THR A 260 3.34 23.07 4.32
CA THR A 260 4.18 23.68 5.36
C THR A 260 5.14 22.69 5.99
N VAL A 261 5.03 21.40 5.67
CA VAL A 261 5.89 20.33 6.19
C VAL A 261 6.25 19.34 5.09
N ASN A 262 7.45 18.75 5.15
CA ASN A 262 7.82 17.68 4.21
C ASN A 262 6.99 16.42 4.47
N GLY A 263 6.65 15.70 3.41
CA GLY A 263 5.96 14.41 3.47
C GLY A 263 4.85 14.24 2.43
N PRO A 264 4.10 13.13 2.51
CA PRO A 264 3.03 12.83 1.56
C PRO A 264 1.76 13.59 1.92
N TYR A 265 1.29 14.45 1.02
CA TYR A 265 -0.03 15.10 1.10
C TYR A 265 -1.03 14.31 0.28
N TRP A 266 -2.22 14.04 0.81
CA TRP A 266 -3.26 13.29 0.10
C TRP A 266 -4.63 13.66 0.64
N ILE A 267 -5.69 13.31 -0.09
CA ILE A 267 -7.05 13.71 0.27
C ILE A 267 -8.03 12.53 0.30
N VAL A 268 -9.05 12.67 1.14
CA VAL A 268 -10.25 11.83 1.16
C VAL A 268 -11.46 12.72 0.93
N ALA A 269 -12.21 12.44 -0.12
CA ALA A 269 -13.45 13.12 -0.45
C ALA A 269 -14.66 12.22 -0.14
N ARG A 270 -15.76 12.81 0.34
CA ARG A 270 -16.95 12.05 0.78
C ARG A 270 -18.27 12.72 0.40
N LYS A 271 -19.29 11.89 0.20
CA LYS A 271 -20.70 12.27 0.12
C LYS A 271 -21.57 11.11 0.63
N GLY A 272 -22.14 11.24 1.82
CA GLY A 272 -22.83 10.13 2.49
C GLY A 272 -21.91 8.90 2.65
N CYS A 273 -22.30 7.76 2.07
CA CYS A 273 -21.49 6.54 2.03
C CYS A 273 -20.55 6.46 0.82
N GLU A 274 -20.56 7.44 -0.08
CA GLU A 274 -19.62 7.50 -1.22
C GLU A 274 -18.30 8.11 -0.76
N MET A 275 -17.19 7.63 -1.32
CA MET A 275 -15.88 8.19 -1.05
C MET A 275 -14.90 8.04 -2.22
N ALA A 276 -13.96 8.98 -2.29
CA ALA A 276 -12.77 8.87 -3.13
C ALA A 276 -11.50 9.22 -2.34
N MET A 277 -10.35 8.71 -2.78
CA MET A 277 -9.07 8.90 -2.10
C MET A 277 -7.92 8.97 -3.09
N SER A 278 -7.07 9.98 -2.93
CA SER A 278 -5.93 10.23 -3.81
C SER A 278 -4.68 9.46 -3.41
N SER A 279 -3.85 9.12 -4.39
CA SER A 279 -2.40 8.98 -4.16
C SER A 279 -1.82 10.25 -3.56
N PRO A 280 -0.67 10.16 -2.86
CA PRO A 280 -0.04 11.33 -2.30
C PRO A 280 0.73 12.13 -3.33
N ILE A 281 0.76 13.45 -3.19
CA ILE A 281 1.85 14.29 -3.72
C ILE A 281 2.92 14.34 -2.62
N TRP A 282 4.15 13.95 -2.96
CA TRP A 282 5.27 14.00 -2.02
C TRP A 282 5.91 15.37 -2.04
N VAL A 283 5.87 16.07 -0.91
CA VAL A 283 6.50 17.38 -0.77
C VAL A 283 7.85 17.23 -0.06
N GLU A 284 8.89 17.75 -0.68
CA GLU A 284 10.27 17.74 -0.19
C GLU A 284 10.89 19.15 -0.24
N GLY A 285 12.04 19.36 0.40
CA GLY A 285 12.79 20.61 0.25
C GLY A 285 12.21 21.84 0.95
N ILE A 286 11.20 21.70 1.83
CA ILE A 286 10.79 22.80 2.70
C ILE A 286 11.95 23.13 3.65
N GLU A 287 12.47 24.35 3.58
CA GLU A 287 13.55 24.81 4.45
C GLU A 287 13.04 25.13 5.84
N THR A 288 13.75 24.70 6.90
CA THR A 288 13.49 25.20 8.26
C THR A 288 14.72 25.26 9.13
N LYS A 289 14.60 26.05 10.22
CA LYS A 289 15.49 26.00 11.40
C LYS A 289 15.26 24.71 12.21
N SER A 290 15.29 23.55 11.56
CA SER A 290 14.97 22.24 12.13
C SER A 290 16.09 21.70 13.03
N ASP A 291 17.26 22.34 13.11
CA ASP A 291 18.37 21.92 13.96
C ASP A 291 17.97 21.78 15.43
N GLU A 292 17.18 22.71 15.95
CA GLU A 292 16.72 22.65 17.35
C GLU A 292 15.79 21.45 17.55
N VAL A 293 14.77 21.29 16.71
CA VAL A 293 13.82 20.17 16.78
C VAL A 293 14.55 18.84 16.61
N PHE A 294 15.48 18.76 15.65
CA PHE A 294 16.32 17.59 15.40
C PHE A 294 17.14 17.19 16.63
N ASN A 295 17.80 18.17 17.25
CA ASN A 295 18.56 17.95 18.48
C ASN A 295 17.67 17.50 19.65
N LEU A 296 16.48 18.08 19.80
CA LEU A 296 15.51 17.68 20.82
C LEU A 296 15.02 16.23 20.59
N ILE A 297 14.72 15.86 19.35
CA ILE A 297 14.28 14.49 19.00
C ILE A 297 15.38 13.47 19.29
N ARG A 298 16.64 13.74 18.89
CA ARG A 298 17.77 12.83 19.12
C ARG A 298 18.16 12.70 20.60
N LYS A 299 17.87 13.70 21.42
CA LYS A 299 18.14 13.68 22.87
C LYS A 299 16.94 13.14 23.68
N ASN A 300 15.78 12.91 23.06
CA ASN A 300 14.60 12.45 23.77
C ASN A 300 14.79 11.02 24.30
N SER A 301 14.83 10.87 25.62
CA SER A 301 15.12 9.59 26.29
C SER A 301 14.16 8.46 25.91
N PHE A 302 12.87 8.77 25.71
CA PHE A 302 11.88 7.78 25.31
C PHE A 302 12.09 7.30 23.87
N LEU A 303 12.34 8.21 22.93
CA LEU A 303 12.65 7.85 21.54
C LEU A 303 13.96 7.07 21.46
N CYS A 304 15.00 7.46 22.22
CA CYS A 304 16.25 6.71 22.32
C CYS A 304 16.04 5.27 22.82
N LYS A 305 15.14 5.05 23.80
CA LYS A 305 14.79 3.70 24.27
C LYS A 305 14.12 2.86 23.18
N LEU A 306 13.19 3.45 22.43
CA LEU A 306 12.57 2.77 21.29
C LEU A 306 13.59 2.46 20.19
N ASN A 307 14.46 3.41 19.87
CA ASN A 307 15.50 3.24 18.87
C ASN A 307 16.49 2.14 19.24
N LYS A 308 16.96 2.11 20.50
CA LYS A 308 17.81 1.01 21.01
C LYS A 308 17.12 -0.34 20.83
N ARG A 309 15.82 -0.43 21.14
CA ARG A 309 15.05 -1.66 20.93
C ARG A 309 15.00 -2.07 19.46
N LEU A 310 14.73 -1.13 18.54
CA LEU A 310 14.74 -1.39 17.10
C LEU A 310 16.13 -1.90 16.66
N ASN A 311 17.20 -1.21 17.06
CA ASN A 311 18.56 -1.58 16.69
C ASN A 311 18.97 -2.97 17.19
N CYS A 312 18.63 -3.36 18.42
CA CYS A 312 18.89 -4.73 18.90
C CYS A 312 18.14 -5.78 18.04
N MET A 313 16.91 -5.50 17.62
CA MET A 313 16.16 -6.42 16.75
C MET A 313 16.76 -6.48 15.35
N LEU A 314 17.27 -5.36 14.84
CA LEU A 314 17.97 -5.31 13.55
C LEU A 314 19.30 -6.07 13.60
N GLU A 315 20.09 -5.92 14.67
CA GLU A 315 21.32 -6.68 14.89
C GLU A 315 21.05 -8.19 14.87
N LEU A 316 20.02 -8.64 15.59
CA LEU A 316 19.58 -10.03 15.54
C LEU A 316 19.22 -10.45 14.11
N LEU A 317 18.33 -9.71 13.43
CA LEU A 317 17.95 -9.97 12.04
C LEU A 317 19.16 -10.04 11.09
N PHE A 318 20.18 -9.22 11.34
CA PHE A 318 21.43 -9.25 10.59
C PHE A 318 22.24 -10.51 10.89
N GLU A 319 22.35 -10.94 12.15
CA GLU A 319 23.02 -12.20 12.53
C GLU A 319 22.36 -13.44 11.90
N PHE A 320 21.05 -13.40 11.66
CA PHE A 320 20.33 -14.52 11.04
C PHE A 320 20.79 -14.84 9.62
N GLN A 321 21.45 -13.89 8.92
CA GLN A 321 21.95 -13.97 7.52
C GLN A 321 21.33 -15.12 6.71
N VAL A 322 20.00 -15.17 6.63
CA VAL A 322 19.36 -16.19 5.83
C VAL A 322 19.75 -15.86 4.39
N HIS A 323 20.21 -16.85 3.63
CA HIS A 323 20.85 -16.69 2.31
C HIS A 323 19.95 -16.09 1.19
N ASP A 324 18.85 -15.41 1.51
CA ASP A 324 17.94 -14.77 0.57
C ASP A 324 18.13 -13.24 0.53
N ASN A 325 18.01 -12.64 -0.64
CA ASN A 325 18.15 -11.18 -0.81
C ASN A 325 17.00 -10.41 -0.15
N VAL A 326 15.82 -11.04 -0.05
CA VAL A 326 14.62 -10.48 0.59
C VAL A 326 14.91 -9.95 2.00
N TRP A 327 15.78 -10.62 2.77
CA TRP A 327 16.11 -10.23 4.14
C TRP A 327 16.93 -8.95 4.20
N LYS A 328 17.87 -8.78 3.27
CA LYS A 328 18.74 -7.61 3.20
C LYS A 328 17.94 -6.36 2.87
N ASP A 329 17.00 -6.47 1.92
CA ASP A 329 16.15 -5.36 1.53
C ASP A 329 15.23 -4.96 2.67
N TYR A 330 14.65 -5.95 3.38
CA TYR A 330 13.79 -5.70 4.52
C TYR A 330 14.54 -5.07 5.71
N TYR A 331 15.74 -5.56 6.02
CA TYR A 331 16.62 -4.97 7.02
C TYR A 331 16.99 -3.52 6.65
N SER A 332 17.42 -3.31 5.41
CA SER A 332 17.81 -2.00 4.88
C SER A 332 16.64 -1.01 5.00
N TRP A 333 15.44 -1.43 4.60
CA TRP A 333 14.23 -0.63 4.74
C TRP A 333 13.93 -0.29 6.20
N LEU A 334 13.95 -1.25 7.13
CA LEU A 334 13.70 -0.98 8.54
C LEU A 334 14.75 -0.06 9.19
N LYS A 335 16.02 -0.19 8.77
CA LYS A 335 17.12 0.64 9.30
C LYS A 335 16.94 2.11 8.99
N LYS A 336 16.24 2.47 7.90
CA LYS A 336 15.89 3.86 7.55
C LYS A 336 15.06 4.57 8.63
N PHE A 337 14.39 3.84 9.52
CA PHE A 337 13.57 4.42 10.60
C PHE A 337 14.29 4.55 11.94
N SER A 338 15.58 4.19 12.01
CA SER A 338 16.37 4.38 13.22
C SER A 338 16.72 5.87 13.40
N LEU A 339 16.91 6.33 14.65
CA LEU A 339 17.25 7.72 14.94
C LEU A 339 18.64 8.10 14.41
N GLU A 340 19.52 7.13 14.15
CA GLU A 340 20.80 7.35 13.48
C GLU A 340 20.63 7.76 12.02
N ARG A 341 19.52 7.34 11.38
CA ARG A 341 19.15 7.63 9.99
C ARG A 341 18.05 8.68 9.84
N LEU A 342 17.63 9.29 10.95
CA LEU A 342 16.73 10.43 10.89
C LEU A 342 17.50 11.60 10.28
N GLU A 343 16.97 12.15 9.20
CA GLU A 343 17.51 13.31 8.51
C GLU A 343 16.77 14.59 8.92
N ILE A 344 17.41 15.75 8.77
CA ILE A 344 16.83 17.05 9.16
C ILE A 344 15.60 17.38 8.30
N GLU A 345 15.64 16.96 7.03
CA GLU A 345 14.59 17.12 6.03
C GLU A 345 13.29 16.40 6.45
N ASP A 346 13.38 15.35 7.26
CA ASP A 346 12.22 14.60 7.78
C ASP A 346 11.41 15.40 8.79
N LEU A 347 12.06 16.38 9.41
CA LEU A 347 11.52 17.25 10.44
C LEU A 347 11.19 18.64 9.90
N ALA A 348 11.46 18.88 8.61
CA ALA A 348 11.28 20.19 8.04
C ALA A 348 9.82 20.63 8.09
N GLY A 349 9.61 21.83 8.61
CA GLY A 349 8.30 22.46 8.81
C GLY A 349 7.61 22.07 10.11
N LYS A 350 8.07 21.03 10.80
CA LYS A 350 7.34 20.42 11.91
C LYS A 350 7.66 21.12 13.24
N SER A 351 6.62 21.34 14.04
CA SER A 351 6.82 21.62 15.46
C SER A 351 7.42 20.39 16.17
N TYR A 352 8.03 20.60 17.34
CA TYR A 352 8.56 19.51 18.15
C TYR A 352 7.50 18.42 18.42
N ASP A 353 6.26 18.80 18.75
CA ASP A 353 5.19 17.84 19.05
C ASP A 353 4.81 16.98 17.85
N ILE A 354 4.73 17.57 16.65
CA ILE A 354 4.44 16.83 15.42
C ILE A 354 5.59 15.87 15.13
N ALA A 355 6.83 16.38 15.12
CA ALA A 355 8.04 15.60 14.90
C ALA A 355 8.18 14.44 15.89
N TYR A 356 7.95 14.70 17.18
CA TYR A 356 8.03 13.70 18.24
C TYR A 356 6.99 12.59 18.05
N ASN A 357 5.74 12.96 17.82
CA ASN A 357 4.66 12.00 17.70
C ASN A 357 4.78 11.15 16.43
N GLU A 358 5.16 11.74 15.29
CA GLU A 358 5.43 11.01 14.05
C GLU A 358 6.61 10.04 14.21
N THR A 359 7.74 10.51 14.75
CA THR A 359 8.93 9.68 15.00
C THR A 359 8.62 8.52 15.95
N LYS A 360 7.87 8.79 17.03
CA LYS A 360 7.38 7.76 17.94
C LYS A 360 6.55 6.70 17.22
N ARG A 361 5.58 7.11 16.39
CA ARG A 361 4.71 6.17 15.65
C ARG A 361 5.50 5.36 14.63
N ARG A 362 6.48 5.97 13.94
CA ARG A 362 7.40 5.27 13.02
C ARG A 362 8.23 4.22 13.74
N LEU A 363 8.91 4.58 14.83
CA LEU A 363 9.71 3.64 15.61
C LEU A 363 8.88 2.47 16.15
N LEU A 364 7.71 2.74 16.74
CA LEU A 364 6.81 1.69 17.22
C LEU A 364 6.33 0.78 16.08
N THR A 365 6.07 1.34 14.91
CA THR A 365 5.67 0.57 13.72
C THR A 365 6.82 -0.28 13.21
N ALA A 366 8.03 0.28 13.07
CA ALA A 366 9.24 -0.45 12.68
C ALA A 366 9.54 -1.61 13.65
N ILE A 367 9.45 -1.38 14.96
CA ILE A 367 9.60 -2.44 15.99
C ILE A 367 8.56 -3.54 15.79
N ARG A 368 7.28 -3.20 15.59
CA ARG A 368 6.23 -4.21 15.39
C ARG A 368 6.49 -5.03 14.12
N VAL A 369 6.90 -4.37 13.05
CA VAL A 369 7.21 -4.97 11.75
C VAL A 369 8.44 -5.88 11.85
N ALA A 370 9.52 -5.44 12.54
CA ALA A 370 10.69 -6.26 12.83
C ALA A 370 10.33 -7.48 13.68
N LYS A 371 9.47 -7.31 14.69
CA LYS A 371 9.03 -8.41 15.58
C LYS A 371 8.30 -9.49 14.79
N GLY A 372 7.30 -9.11 14.01
CA GLY A 372 6.55 -10.10 13.24
C GLY A 372 7.41 -10.73 12.14
N PHE A 373 8.43 -10.03 11.64
CA PHE A 373 9.36 -10.60 10.67
C PHE A 373 10.29 -11.63 11.29
N MET A 374 10.79 -11.38 12.50
CA MET A 374 11.54 -12.39 13.26
C MET A 374 10.68 -13.63 13.57
N ILE A 375 9.40 -13.45 13.94
CA ILE A 375 8.47 -14.58 14.14
C ILE A 375 8.32 -15.39 12.85
N TYR A 376 8.24 -14.71 11.71
CA TYR A 376 8.19 -15.39 10.41
C TYR A 376 9.46 -16.22 10.15
N ILE A 377 10.65 -15.66 10.41
CA ILE A 377 11.94 -16.37 10.30
C ILE A 377 11.95 -17.62 11.18
N ILE A 378 11.56 -17.48 12.45
CA ILE A 378 11.49 -18.59 13.41
C ILE A 378 10.67 -19.74 12.85
N ASN A 379 9.45 -19.44 12.41
CA ASN A 379 8.49 -20.46 12.01
C ASN A 379 8.87 -21.19 10.71
N HIS A 380 9.77 -20.64 9.89
CA HIS A 380 10.06 -21.17 8.56
C HIS A 380 11.52 -21.58 8.33
N TYR A 381 12.46 -21.06 9.12
CA TYR A 381 13.90 -21.20 8.83
C TYR A 381 14.75 -21.66 10.02
N ILE A 382 14.26 -21.59 11.25
CA ILE A 382 15.09 -21.90 12.42
C ILE A 382 14.83 -23.33 12.89
N GLU A 383 15.74 -24.23 12.54
CA GLU A 383 15.89 -25.54 13.20
C GLU A 383 16.83 -25.44 14.44
N ASN A 384 17.58 -24.34 14.58
CA ASN A 384 18.60 -24.15 15.61
C ASN A 384 18.01 -23.65 16.95
N LYS A 385 17.98 -24.55 17.95
CA LYS A 385 17.44 -24.27 19.29
C LYS A 385 18.12 -23.12 20.04
N THR A 386 19.45 -22.97 19.98
CA THR A 386 20.16 -21.90 20.71
C THR A 386 19.77 -20.51 20.20
N LEU A 387 19.55 -20.41 18.90
CA LEU A 387 19.20 -19.18 18.22
C LEU A 387 17.72 -18.81 18.47
N LEU A 388 16.85 -19.83 18.54
CA LEU A 388 15.47 -19.70 19.00
C LEU A 388 15.38 -19.14 20.43
N THR A 389 16.18 -19.67 21.36
CA THR A 389 16.23 -19.20 22.77
C THR A 389 16.61 -17.71 22.85
N LYS A 390 17.66 -17.28 22.13
CA LYS A 390 18.03 -15.87 22.05
C LYS A 390 16.87 -15.02 21.54
N LEU A 391 16.25 -15.37 20.42
CA LEU A 391 15.13 -14.64 19.82
C LEU A 391 13.91 -14.51 20.74
N LEU A 392 13.50 -15.62 21.36
CA LEU A 392 12.34 -15.64 22.24
C LEU A 392 12.52 -14.67 23.42
N SER A 393 13.75 -14.47 23.91
CA SER A 393 14.06 -13.54 25.02
C SER A 393 13.80 -12.07 24.67
N TYR A 394 13.83 -11.70 23.38
CA TYR A 394 13.55 -10.35 22.90
C TYR A 394 12.08 -10.15 22.49
N ILE A 395 11.40 -11.23 22.12
CA ILE A 395 10.02 -11.21 21.61
C ILE A 395 9.02 -11.30 22.78
N MET A 396 9.35 -12.05 23.82
CA MET A 396 8.48 -12.28 24.97
C MET A 396 8.80 -11.32 26.13
N PRO A 397 7.79 -10.81 26.85
CA PRO A 397 8.00 -10.23 28.17
C PRO A 397 8.74 -11.23 29.07
N GLN A 398 9.71 -10.79 29.87
CA GLN A 398 10.57 -11.65 30.69
C GLN A 398 9.81 -12.72 31.48
N HIS A 399 8.60 -12.40 31.99
CA HIS A 399 7.76 -13.31 32.77
C HIS A 399 7.06 -14.43 31.98
N THR A 400 7.19 -14.48 30.66
CA THR A 400 6.50 -15.47 29.79
C THR A 400 7.45 -16.51 29.21
N PHE A 401 8.76 -16.28 29.30
CA PHE A 401 9.78 -17.08 28.65
C PHE A 401 10.04 -18.41 29.37
N GLU A 402 9.91 -18.41 30.70
CA GLU A 402 10.16 -19.58 31.55
C GLU A 402 9.12 -20.70 31.36
N ASN A 403 7.88 -20.38 30.97
CA ASN A 403 6.79 -21.36 30.85
C ASN A 403 6.68 -22.07 29.48
N ILE A 404 7.52 -21.74 28.49
CA ILE A 404 7.47 -22.33 27.13
C ILE A 404 8.68 -23.24 26.87
N MET A 405 9.73 -23.11 27.68
CA MET A 405 10.95 -23.92 27.57
C MET A 405 10.87 -25.24 28.34
N ASP A 406 9.85 -25.41 29.19
CA ASP A 406 9.39 -26.66 29.79
C ASP A 406 8.29 -27.29 28.91
#